data_AF-A0A754Y8B2-F1
#
_entry.id   AF-A0A754Y8B2-F1
#
_cell.length_a   1.000
_cell.length_b   1.000
_cell.length_c   1.000
_cell.angle_alpha   90.00
_cell.angle_beta   90.00
_cell.angle_gamma   90.00
#
_symmetry.space_group_name_H-M   'P 1'
#
loop_
_entity.id
_entity.type
_entity.pdbx_description
1 polymer ?
#
loop_
_entity_poly.entity_id
_entity_poly.type
_entity_poly.pdbx_seq_one_letter_code
_entity_poly.pdbx_strand_id
1 'polypeptide(L)'
;MVAELTALRDQIDDVDKALLNLLAKRLELVAKVGEVKSRFGLPIYVPEREASILASRRAEAEAIGVPPDLIEDVLRRVMRELFRHFGEGEGLPDGAAMDSEGCYWSAMFDGWRVARFSPQGEQLEEYRLPVRCPTMVCFGGADMKTLFITTTRENMSAQEVADYPLSGAIFTLQVAVAGMKKSRFIERQAGSTGTTFSLG
;
A
#
# COMPACT_ATOMS: atom_id res chain seq x y z
N MET A 1 -31.97 29.26 -16.93
CA MET A 1 -31.37 28.04 -17.51
C MET A 1 -29.85 28.12 -17.65
N VAL A 2 -29.26 28.84 -18.63
CA VAL A 2 -27.78 28.88 -18.79
C VAL A 2 -27.08 29.61 -17.64
N ALA A 3 -27.61 30.76 -17.21
CA ALA A 3 -27.02 31.53 -16.10
C ALA A 3 -27.09 30.80 -14.75
N GLU A 4 -28.19 30.11 -14.46
CA GLU A 4 -28.35 29.30 -13.23
C GLU A 4 -27.38 28.10 -13.22
N LEU A 5 -27.17 27.47 -14.37
CA LEU A 5 -26.20 26.39 -14.51
C LEU A 5 -24.77 26.88 -14.29
N THR A 6 -24.42 28.05 -14.82
CA THR A 6 -23.10 28.67 -14.57
C THR A 6 -22.90 28.95 -13.10
N ALA A 7 -23.88 29.56 -12.42
CA ALA A 7 -23.77 29.87 -11.00
C ALA A 7 -23.64 28.62 -10.10
N LEU A 8 -24.24 27.49 -10.49
CA LEU A 8 -24.05 26.22 -9.78
C LEU A 8 -22.67 25.62 -10.01
N ARG A 9 -22.11 25.76 -11.23
CA ARG A 9 -20.74 25.32 -11.54
C ARG A 9 -19.70 26.13 -10.78
N ASP A 10 -19.88 27.44 -10.69
CA ASP A 10 -18.98 28.30 -9.92
C ASP A 10 -18.97 27.89 -8.43
N GLN A 11 -20.12 27.51 -7.87
CA GLN A 11 -20.20 26.99 -6.50
C GLN A 11 -19.50 25.63 -6.33
N ILE A 12 -19.59 24.74 -7.32
CA ILE A 12 -18.85 23.47 -7.32
C ILE A 12 -17.35 23.73 -7.35
N ASP A 13 -16.88 24.63 -8.23
CA ASP A 13 -15.46 24.99 -8.32
C ASP A 13 -14.92 25.53 -6.99
N ASP A 14 -15.73 26.28 -6.24
CA ASP A 14 -15.34 26.78 -4.93
C ASP A 14 -15.28 25.68 -3.86
N VAL A 15 -16.19 24.70 -3.92
CA VAL A 15 -16.12 23.49 -3.08
C VAL A 15 -14.87 22.68 -3.40
N ASP A 16 -14.54 22.51 -4.68
CA ASP A 16 -13.35 21.77 -5.12
C ASP A 16 -12.05 22.45 -4.67
N LYS A 17 -11.99 23.79 -4.74
CA LYS A 17 -10.87 24.57 -4.17
C LYS A 17 -10.77 24.37 -2.66
N ALA A 18 -11.90 24.36 -1.95
CA ALA A 18 -11.90 24.11 -0.50
C ALA A 18 -11.37 22.70 -0.18
N LEU A 19 -11.74 21.69 -0.96
CA LEU A 19 -11.23 20.33 -0.82
C LEU A 19 -9.71 20.27 -1.01
N LEU A 20 -9.16 20.93 -2.04
CA LEU A 20 -7.72 21.02 -2.26
C LEU A 20 -6.97 21.64 -1.07
N ASN A 21 -7.51 22.72 -0.52
CA ASN A 21 -6.91 23.37 0.66
C ASN A 21 -6.95 22.46 1.90
N LEU A 22 -8.05 21.72 2.11
CA LEU A 22 -8.17 20.75 3.20
C LEU A 22 -7.19 19.59 3.05
N LEU A 23 -7.01 19.09 1.83
CA LEU A 23 -6.01 18.05 1.53
C LEU A 23 -4.60 18.55 1.85
N ALA A 24 -4.21 19.73 1.34
CA ALA A 24 -2.91 20.34 1.64
C ALA A 24 -2.70 20.49 3.16
N LYS A 25 -3.73 20.94 3.89
CA LYS A 25 -3.64 21.06 5.35
C LYS A 25 -3.45 19.71 6.04
N ARG A 26 -4.13 18.66 5.56
CA ARG A 26 -3.98 17.30 6.09
C ARG A 26 -2.56 16.77 5.87
N LEU A 27 -1.97 17.01 4.69
CA LEU A 27 -0.58 16.62 4.40
C LEU A 27 0.40 17.30 5.39
N GLU A 28 0.24 18.60 5.62
CA GLU A 28 1.05 19.36 6.59
C GLU A 28 0.95 18.78 8.02
N LEU A 29 -0.27 18.43 8.45
CA LEU A 29 -0.49 17.84 9.78
C LEU A 29 0.15 16.46 9.91
N VAL A 30 0.05 15.62 8.88
CA VAL A 30 0.65 14.29 8.88
C VAL A 30 2.18 14.38 8.92
N ALA A 31 2.80 15.32 8.20
CA ALA A 31 4.24 15.56 8.30
C ALA A 31 4.67 15.89 9.74
N LYS A 32 3.93 16.79 10.41
CA LYS A 32 4.18 17.14 11.83
C LYS A 32 3.99 15.95 12.77
N VAL A 33 2.99 15.10 12.53
CA VAL A 33 2.82 13.85 13.29
C VAL A 33 4.02 12.93 13.08
N GLY A 34 4.54 12.84 11.85
CA GLY A 34 5.76 12.11 11.53
C GLY A 34 6.97 12.61 12.33
N GLU A 35 7.20 13.92 12.37
CA GLU A 35 8.26 14.54 13.17
C GLU A 35 8.15 14.22 14.66
N VAL A 36 6.94 14.34 15.22
CA VAL A 36 6.66 14.04 16.63
C VAL A 36 6.91 12.57 16.93
N LYS A 37 6.37 11.66 16.09
CA LYS A 37 6.56 10.21 16.28
C LYS A 37 8.02 9.80 16.19
N SER A 38 8.76 10.37 15.24
CA SER A 38 10.20 10.15 15.08
C SER A 38 10.98 10.54 16.34
N ARG A 39 10.69 11.72 16.92
CA ARG A 39 11.33 12.19 18.16
C ARG A 39 11.13 11.24 19.36
N PHE A 40 10.02 10.51 19.39
CA PHE A 40 9.65 9.62 20.50
C PHE A 40 9.76 8.13 20.15
N GLY A 41 10.26 7.77 18.96
CA GLY A 41 10.38 6.36 18.52
C GLY A 41 9.05 5.61 18.43
N LEU A 42 7.94 6.32 18.16
CA LEU A 42 6.60 5.72 18.11
C LEU A 42 6.31 5.11 16.73
N PRO A 43 5.51 4.03 16.65
CA PRO A 43 5.20 3.37 15.39
C PRO A 43 4.50 4.32 14.40
N ILE A 44 5.01 4.34 13.16
CA ILE A 44 4.49 5.16 12.06
C ILE A 44 3.06 4.72 11.71
N TYR A 45 2.82 3.41 11.65
CA TYR A 45 1.53 2.80 11.34
C TYR A 45 0.83 2.25 12.59
N VAL A 46 -0.45 2.58 12.77
CA VAL A 46 -1.30 2.10 13.86
C VAL A 46 -2.65 1.69 13.26
N PRO A 47 -2.83 0.43 12.86
CA PRO A 47 -4.02 -0.03 12.12
C PRO A 47 -5.33 0.25 12.85
N GLU A 48 -5.35 0.09 14.17
CA GLU A 48 -6.53 0.36 15.01
C GLU A 48 -6.97 1.82 14.93
N ARG A 49 -6.01 2.74 14.80
CA ARG A 49 -6.29 4.17 14.67
C ARG A 49 -6.92 4.49 13.31
N GLU A 50 -6.43 3.88 12.24
CA GLU A 50 -7.03 4.01 10.91
C GLU A 50 -8.46 3.47 10.90
N ALA A 51 -8.67 2.25 11.40
CA ALA A 51 -10.00 1.63 11.49
C ALA A 51 -10.99 2.49 12.29
N SER A 52 -10.56 3.04 13.43
CA SER A 52 -11.36 3.95 14.25
C SER A 52 -11.72 5.24 13.51
N ILE A 53 -10.77 5.83 12.77
CA ILE A 53 -11.02 7.03 11.98
C ILE A 53 -12.06 6.73 10.88
N LEU A 54 -11.88 5.65 10.13
CA LEU A 54 -12.78 5.29 9.03
C LEU A 54 -14.20 5.02 9.54
N ALA A 55 -14.35 4.22 10.61
CA ALA A 55 -15.64 3.94 11.20
C ALA A 55 -16.36 5.22 11.66
N SER A 56 -15.63 6.13 12.30
CA SER A 56 -16.18 7.41 12.76
C SER A 56 -16.59 8.32 11.60
N ARG A 57 -15.80 8.40 10.52
CA ARG A 57 -16.13 9.24 9.35
C ARG A 57 -17.27 8.66 8.52
N ARG A 58 -17.39 7.33 8.42
CA ARG A 58 -18.54 6.65 7.79
C ARG A 58 -19.85 7.03 8.50
N ALA A 59 -19.88 6.95 9.83
CA ALA A 59 -21.06 7.30 10.61
C ALA A 59 -21.45 8.79 10.46
N GLU A 60 -20.46 9.69 10.42
CA GLU A 60 -20.71 11.12 10.17
C GLU A 60 -21.24 11.38 8.76
N ALA A 61 -20.68 10.70 7.74
CA ALA A 61 -21.16 10.81 6.37
C ALA A 61 -22.62 10.36 6.23
N GLU A 62 -22.97 9.24 6.85
CA GLU A 62 -24.35 8.74 6.88
C GLU A 62 -25.30 9.76 7.51
N ALA A 63 -24.90 10.40 8.62
CA ALA A 63 -25.71 11.41 9.31
C ALA A 63 -26.01 12.67 8.47
N ILE A 64 -25.17 12.99 7.48
CA ILE A 64 -25.34 14.17 6.61
C ILE A 64 -25.75 13.82 5.17
N GLY A 65 -26.08 12.55 4.90
CA GLY A 65 -26.53 12.08 3.59
C GLY A 65 -25.43 11.91 2.54
N VAL A 66 -24.17 11.80 2.97
CA VAL A 66 -23.04 11.44 2.10
C VAL A 66 -22.86 9.92 2.13
N PRO A 67 -22.68 9.24 0.98
CA PRO A 67 -22.42 7.80 0.96
C PRO A 67 -21.20 7.42 1.82
N PRO A 68 -21.32 6.51 2.79
CA PRO A 68 -20.21 6.12 3.67
C PRO A 68 -19.00 5.54 2.92
N ASP A 69 -19.25 4.82 1.83
CA ASP A 69 -18.19 4.22 1.02
C ASP A 69 -17.37 5.29 0.28
N LEU A 70 -18.01 6.39 -0.17
CA LEU A 70 -17.34 7.50 -0.83
C LEU A 70 -16.29 8.15 0.09
N ILE A 71 -16.66 8.45 1.33
CA ILE A 71 -15.72 9.08 2.27
C ILE A 71 -14.60 8.11 2.66
N GLU A 72 -14.91 6.81 2.79
CA GLU A 72 -13.90 5.80 3.06
C GLU A 72 -12.87 5.74 1.92
N ASP A 73 -13.32 5.68 0.67
CA ASP A 73 -12.44 5.61 -0.51
C ASP A 73 -11.52 6.84 -0.60
N VAL A 74 -12.08 8.03 -0.42
CA VAL A 74 -11.31 9.29 -0.39
C VAL A 74 -10.24 9.23 0.71
N LEU A 75 -10.63 8.87 1.94
CA LEU A 75 -9.71 8.85 3.07
C LEU A 75 -8.62 7.78 2.91
N ARG A 76 -8.96 6.59 2.40
CA ARG A 76 -7.98 5.54 2.12
C ARG A 76 -6.99 5.98 1.05
N ARG A 77 -7.44 6.61 -0.04
CA ARG A 77 -6.52 7.13 -1.07
C ARG A 77 -5.58 8.19 -0.51
N VAL A 78 -6.10 9.15 0.26
CA VAL A 78 -5.30 10.22 0.86
C VAL A 78 -4.31 9.67 1.90
N MET A 79 -4.71 8.66 2.69
CA MET A 79 -3.79 8.00 3.63
C MET A 79 -2.68 7.25 2.91
N ARG A 80 -2.98 6.51 1.84
CA ARG A 80 -1.99 5.82 1.02
C ARG A 80 -0.94 6.77 0.43
N GLU A 81 -1.35 7.95 -0.04
CA GLU A 81 -0.44 8.97 -0.59
C GLU A 81 0.62 9.44 0.42
N LEU A 82 0.31 9.34 1.72
CA LEU A 82 1.13 9.88 2.82
C LEU A 82 2.08 8.87 3.46
N PHE A 83 1.94 7.57 3.18
CA PHE A 83 2.83 6.55 3.71
C PHE A 83 4.19 6.46 2.98
N ARG A 84 4.49 7.41 2.07
CA ARG A 84 5.80 7.57 1.41
C ARG A 84 6.92 7.85 2.43
N HIS A 85 7.46 6.79 3.04
CA HIS A 85 8.73 6.77 3.78
C HIS A 85 9.91 6.29 2.91
N PHE A 86 9.71 6.31 1.60
CA PHE A 86 10.72 6.13 0.57
C PHE A 86 10.67 7.38 -0.31
N GLY A 87 11.81 7.78 -0.89
CA GLY A 87 11.92 8.97 -1.74
C GLY A 87 10.92 8.99 -2.88
N GLU A 88 10.69 10.16 -3.50
CA GLU A 88 9.83 10.24 -4.70
C GLU A 88 10.29 9.22 -5.76
N GLY A 89 9.37 8.36 -6.21
CA GLY A 89 9.63 7.31 -7.20
C GLY A 89 10.23 6.00 -6.66
N GLU A 90 10.46 5.87 -5.36
CA GLU A 90 11.02 4.65 -4.76
C GLU A 90 9.97 3.58 -4.42
N GLY A 91 8.69 3.96 -4.37
CA GLY A 91 7.55 3.08 -4.05
C GLY A 91 7.42 2.69 -2.59
N LEU A 92 6.32 2.01 -2.25
CA LEU A 92 6.02 1.52 -0.90
C LEU A 92 6.23 0.02 -0.80
N PRO A 93 6.81 -0.50 0.29
CA PRO A 93 6.93 -1.93 0.50
C PRO A 93 5.51 -2.52 0.65
N ASP A 94 5.20 -3.49 -0.20
CA ASP A 94 3.95 -4.24 -0.19
C ASP A 94 4.25 -5.69 0.23
N GLY A 95 3.95 -6.66 -0.61
CA GLY A 95 4.22 -8.06 -0.36
C GLY A 95 5.71 -8.44 -0.43
N ALA A 96 6.09 -9.38 0.44
CA ALA A 96 7.49 -9.71 0.68
C ALA A 96 7.78 -11.19 0.94
N ALA A 97 9.04 -11.57 0.74
CA ALA A 97 9.57 -12.89 1.04
C ALA A 97 11.00 -12.79 1.60
N MET A 98 11.48 -13.85 2.25
CA MET A 98 12.87 -13.94 2.71
C MET A 98 13.64 -14.97 1.88
N ASP A 99 14.91 -14.70 1.64
CA ASP A 99 15.84 -15.67 1.06
C ASP A 99 16.58 -16.48 2.15
N SER A 100 17.35 -17.47 1.72
CA SER A 100 18.09 -18.38 2.58
C SER A 100 19.25 -17.72 3.34
N GLU A 101 19.62 -16.48 3.01
CA GLU A 101 20.61 -15.67 3.73
C GLU A 101 19.96 -14.77 4.78
N GLY A 102 18.63 -14.81 4.90
CA GLY A 102 17.87 -13.96 5.82
C GLY A 102 17.62 -12.55 5.28
N CYS A 103 17.90 -12.29 4.00
CA CYS A 103 17.60 -11.00 3.39
C CYS A 103 16.10 -10.90 3.05
N TYR A 104 15.57 -9.68 3.17
CA TYR A 104 14.17 -9.36 2.96
C TYR A 104 13.96 -8.82 1.54
N TRP A 105 13.06 -9.44 0.80
CA TRP A 105 12.69 -9.03 -0.55
C TRP A 105 11.30 -8.43 -0.54
N SER A 106 11.14 -7.22 -1.09
CA SER A 106 9.85 -6.53 -1.15
C SER A 106 9.51 -6.11 -2.57
N ALA A 107 8.26 -6.35 -2.98
CA ALA A 107 7.66 -5.58 -4.05
C ALA A 107 7.51 -4.13 -3.58
N MET A 108 7.93 -3.18 -4.41
CA MET A 108 7.79 -1.75 -4.13
C MET A 108 6.63 -1.20 -4.95
N PHE A 109 5.45 -1.20 -4.36
CA PHE A 109 4.21 -0.71 -4.97
C PHE A 109 4.36 0.76 -5.38
N ASP A 110 3.96 1.10 -6.60
CA ASP A 110 4.19 2.42 -7.22
C ASP A 110 5.68 2.79 -7.41
N GLY A 111 6.60 1.85 -7.18
CA GLY A 111 8.05 2.04 -7.25
C GLY A 111 8.72 1.44 -8.47
N TRP A 112 7.97 0.76 -9.34
CA TRP A 112 8.51 0.11 -10.55
C TRP A 112 9.61 -0.90 -10.28
N ARG A 113 9.64 -1.51 -9.09
CA ARG A 113 10.79 -2.32 -8.67
C ARG A 113 10.47 -3.38 -7.63
N VAL A 114 11.37 -4.33 -7.54
CA VAL A 114 11.57 -5.19 -6.37
C VAL A 114 12.90 -4.82 -5.75
N ALA A 115 12.98 -4.79 -4.42
CA ALA A 115 14.21 -4.49 -3.70
C ALA A 115 14.55 -5.61 -2.71
N ARG A 116 15.85 -5.88 -2.55
CA ARG A 116 16.42 -6.81 -1.58
C ARG A 116 17.12 -6.01 -0.49
N PHE A 117 16.83 -6.32 0.76
CA PHE A 117 17.40 -5.67 1.93
C PHE A 117 18.14 -6.68 2.81
N SER A 118 19.26 -6.26 3.39
CA SER A 118 19.99 -7.02 4.39
C SER A 118 19.14 -7.19 5.67
N PRO A 119 19.49 -8.15 6.55
CA PRO A 119 18.83 -8.27 7.85
C PRO A 119 18.92 -7.00 8.72
N GLN A 120 19.87 -6.12 8.43
CA GLN A 120 20.08 -4.84 9.11
C GLN A 120 19.32 -3.66 8.45
N GLY A 121 18.60 -3.91 7.34
CA GLY A 121 17.79 -2.93 6.64
C GLY A 121 18.50 -2.14 5.53
N GLU A 122 19.73 -2.51 5.18
CA GLU A 122 20.46 -1.91 4.05
C GLU A 122 19.92 -2.46 2.72
N GLN A 123 19.67 -1.60 1.73
CA GLN A 123 19.30 -2.07 0.39
C GLN A 123 20.52 -2.66 -0.33
N LEU A 124 20.46 -3.96 -0.63
CA LEU A 124 21.53 -4.71 -1.28
C LEU A 124 21.35 -4.73 -2.81
N GLU A 125 20.12 -4.94 -3.28
CA GLU A 125 19.82 -5.10 -4.71
C GLU A 125 18.49 -4.44 -5.09
N GLU A 126 18.36 -4.06 -6.36
CA GLU A 126 17.14 -3.54 -6.97
C GLU A 126 16.94 -4.14 -8.35
N TYR A 127 15.69 -4.49 -8.66
CA TYR A 127 15.25 -4.99 -9.95
C TYR A 127 14.10 -4.13 -10.47
N ARG A 128 14.35 -3.35 -11.53
CA ARG A 128 13.33 -2.54 -12.19
C ARG A 128 12.37 -3.40 -13.02
N LEU A 129 11.10 -3.02 -13.01
CA LEU A 129 10.01 -3.67 -13.72
C LEU A 129 9.39 -2.71 -14.73
N PRO A 130 8.82 -3.22 -15.84
CA PRO A 130 8.13 -2.40 -16.84
C PRO A 130 6.71 -2.00 -16.39
N VAL A 131 6.39 -2.12 -15.10
CA VAL A 131 5.08 -1.85 -14.53
C VAL A 131 5.23 -1.12 -13.20
N ARG A 132 4.30 -0.20 -12.95
CA ARG A 132 4.31 0.71 -11.80
C ARG A 132 4.09 0.01 -10.46
N CYS A 133 3.15 -0.94 -10.42
CA CYS A 133 2.61 -1.50 -9.18
C CYS A 133 2.84 -3.02 -9.04
N PRO A 134 4.07 -3.46 -8.71
CA PRO A 134 4.26 -4.80 -8.17
C PRO A 134 3.66 -4.90 -6.77
N THR A 135 3.10 -6.07 -6.43
CA THR A 135 2.31 -6.25 -5.19
C THR A 135 2.83 -7.35 -4.28
N MET A 136 3.43 -8.42 -4.80
CA MET A 136 3.98 -9.52 -3.98
C MET A 136 5.14 -10.18 -4.69
N VAL A 137 6.09 -10.69 -3.91
CA VAL A 137 7.15 -11.59 -4.38
C VAL A 137 7.08 -12.95 -3.70
N CYS A 138 7.38 -14.01 -4.45
CA CYS A 138 7.47 -15.36 -3.91
C CYS A 138 8.57 -16.14 -4.63
N PHE A 139 9.36 -16.90 -3.89
CA PHE A 139 10.35 -17.78 -4.50
C PHE A 139 9.73 -19.13 -4.87
N GLY A 140 10.14 -19.67 -6.02
CA GLY A 140 9.75 -20.96 -6.51
C GLY A 140 10.81 -21.53 -7.47
N GLY A 141 10.39 -22.49 -8.29
CA GLY A 141 11.32 -23.30 -9.08
C GLY A 141 11.95 -24.44 -8.27
N ALA A 142 12.58 -25.39 -8.95
CA ALA A 142 13.14 -26.59 -8.32
C ALA A 142 14.28 -26.27 -7.34
N ASP A 143 15.05 -25.22 -7.62
CA ASP A 143 16.18 -24.73 -6.82
C ASP A 143 15.80 -23.55 -5.91
N MET A 144 14.52 -23.15 -5.90
CA MET A 144 14.00 -21.97 -5.19
C MET A 144 14.65 -20.64 -5.62
N LYS A 145 15.25 -20.55 -6.82
CA LYS A 145 15.91 -19.34 -7.34
C LYS A 145 15.11 -18.60 -8.42
N THR A 146 13.85 -18.96 -8.61
CA THR A 146 12.92 -18.18 -9.44
C THR A 146 12.07 -17.30 -8.54
N LEU A 147 12.19 -15.99 -8.67
CA LEU A 147 11.33 -15.04 -7.98
C LEU A 147 10.12 -14.73 -8.86
N PHE A 148 8.93 -15.13 -8.42
CA PHE A 148 7.63 -14.79 -9.02
C PHE A 148 7.15 -13.48 -8.43
N ILE A 149 6.63 -12.60 -9.29
CA ILE A 149 6.20 -11.25 -8.93
C ILE A 149 4.79 -11.03 -9.44
N THR A 150 3.85 -10.76 -8.54
CA THR A 150 2.50 -10.32 -8.92
C THR A 150 2.46 -8.81 -9.04
N THR A 151 1.56 -8.32 -9.88
CA THR A 151 1.37 -6.89 -10.13
C THR A 151 -0.13 -6.60 -10.21
N THR A 152 -0.54 -5.33 -10.17
CA THR A 152 -1.95 -4.95 -10.26
C THR A 152 -2.23 -3.92 -11.35
N ARG A 153 -3.48 -3.90 -11.83
CA ARG A 153 -4.08 -2.81 -12.63
C ARG A 153 -5.08 -1.99 -11.83
N GLU A 154 -5.28 -2.34 -10.57
CA GLU A 154 -6.30 -1.71 -9.74
C GLU A 154 -6.07 -0.20 -9.67
N ASN A 155 -7.15 0.57 -9.85
CA ASN A 155 -7.13 2.03 -9.85
C ASN A 155 -6.29 2.68 -10.97
N MET A 156 -5.96 1.96 -12.05
CA MET A 156 -5.39 2.56 -13.26
C MET A 156 -6.51 3.06 -14.20
N SER A 157 -6.31 4.24 -14.79
CA SER A 157 -7.15 4.75 -15.87
C SER A 157 -7.01 3.93 -17.15
N ALA A 158 -7.97 4.03 -18.07
CA ALA A 158 -7.90 3.36 -19.36
C ALA A 158 -6.66 3.75 -20.17
N GLN A 159 -6.23 5.01 -20.07
CA GLN A 159 -5.01 5.51 -20.72
C GLN A 159 -3.76 4.86 -20.11
N GLU A 160 -3.65 4.82 -18.78
CA GLU A 160 -2.52 4.17 -18.12
C GLU A 160 -2.44 2.67 -18.43
N VAL A 161 -3.58 1.98 -18.55
CA VAL A 161 -3.60 0.57 -18.95
C VAL A 161 -3.14 0.40 -20.40
N ALA A 162 -3.48 1.33 -21.30
CA ALA A 162 -2.99 1.33 -22.68
C ALA A 162 -1.48 1.61 -22.76
N ASP A 163 -0.97 2.56 -21.96
CA ASP A 163 0.44 2.91 -21.91
C ASP A 163 1.29 1.83 -21.23
N TYR A 164 0.73 1.10 -20.26
CA TYR A 164 1.40 0.04 -19.50
C TYR A 164 0.63 -1.29 -19.55
N PRO A 165 0.56 -1.93 -20.73
CA PRO A 165 -0.31 -3.09 -20.97
C PRO A 165 0.10 -4.35 -20.19
N LEU A 166 1.30 -4.38 -19.62
CA LEU A 166 1.77 -5.49 -18.78
C LEU A 166 1.41 -5.37 -17.30
N SER A 167 0.84 -4.24 -16.86
CA SER A 167 0.33 -4.11 -15.48
C SER A 167 -0.64 -5.28 -15.21
N GLY A 168 -0.76 -5.78 -13.98
CA GLY A 168 -1.58 -6.96 -13.66
C GLY A 168 -1.06 -8.32 -14.17
N ALA A 169 0.03 -8.37 -14.94
CA ALA A 169 0.68 -9.63 -15.31
C ALA A 169 1.51 -10.21 -14.15
N ILE A 170 1.92 -11.47 -14.29
CA ILE A 170 2.91 -12.11 -13.43
C ILE A 170 4.26 -12.07 -14.13
N PHE A 171 5.29 -11.63 -13.41
CA PHE A 171 6.67 -11.63 -13.87
C PHE A 171 7.48 -12.69 -13.14
N THR A 172 8.58 -13.10 -13.75
CA THR A 172 9.58 -13.95 -13.12
C THR A 172 10.97 -13.40 -13.36
N LEU A 173 11.86 -13.57 -12.39
CA LEU A 173 13.29 -13.30 -12.54
C LEU A 173 14.11 -14.38 -11.84
N GLN A 174 15.27 -14.70 -12.40
CA GLN A 174 16.23 -15.58 -11.73
C GLN A 174 17.11 -14.76 -10.78
N VAL A 175 17.30 -15.28 -9.57
CA VAL A 175 18.13 -14.67 -8.52
C VAL A 175 19.30 -15.57 -8.14
N ALA A 176 20.33 -14.98 -7.54
CA ALA A 176 21.51 -15.73 -7.10
C ALA A 176 21.23 -16.60 -5.86
N VAL A 177 20.38 -16.12 -4.94
CA VAL A 177 20.14 -16.72 -3.62
C VAL A 177 18.77 -17.39 -3.60
N ALA A 178 18.70 -18.59 -3.03
CA ALA A 178 17.47 -19.36 -2.97
C ALA A 178 16.50 -18.78 -1.93
N GLY A 179 15.21 -18.89 -2.19
CA GLY A 179 14.16 -18.50 -1.25
C GLY A 179 13.99 -19.44 -0.07
N MET A 180 13.44 -18.92 1.03
CA MET A 180 12.93 -19.76 2.12
C MET A 180 11.67 -20.50 1.69
N LYS A 181 11.63 -21.82 1.91
CA LYS A 181 10.42 -22.61 1.68
C LYS A 181 9.33 -22.20 2.66
N LYS A 182 8.14 -21.90 2.15
CA LYS A 182 6.97 -21.61 2.98
C LYS A 182 6.42 -22.91 3.57
N SER A 183 6.26 -22.94 4.89
CA SER A 183 5.56 -24.02 5.57
C SER A 183 4.10 -24.04 5.15
N ARG A 184 3.52 -25.26 5.07
CA ARG A 184 2.08 -25.39 4.86
C ARG A 184 1.34 -24.90 6.10
N PHE A 185 0.15 -24.36 5.89
CA PHE A 185 -0.78 -24.09 6.99
C PHE A 185 -1.05 -25.40 7.75
N ILE A 186 -1.02 -25.33 9.08
CA ILE A 186 -1.34 -26.45 9.96
C ILE A 186 -2.59 -26.07 10.74
N GLU A 187 -3.71 -26.71 10.43
CA GLU A 187 -4.92 -26.61 11.22
C GLU A 187 -4.75 -27.43 12.50
N ARG A 188 -4.69 -26.77 13.66
CA ARG A 188 -4.75 -27.48 14.95
C ARG A 188 -6.21 -27.65 15.32
N GLN A 189 -6.71 -28.89 15.32
CA GLN A 189 -8.05 -29.19 15.82
C GLN A 189 -8.16 -28.73 17.28
N ALA A 190 -9.20 -27.96 17.58
CA ALA A 190 -9.49 -27.52 18.94
C ALA A 190 -9.86 -28.73 19.80
N GLY A 191 -8.90 -29.21 20.60
CA GLY A 191 -9.23 -29.97 21.80
C GLY A 191 -10.06 -29.07 22.72
N SER A 192 -11.17 -29.59 23.23
CA SER A 192 -12.01 -28.91 24.23
C SER A 192 -11.12 -28.32 25.33
N THR A 193 -11.22 -27.00 25.54
CA THR A 193 -10.49 -26.11 26.45
C THR A 193 -9.36 -25.28 25.81
N GLY A 194 -9.72 -24.09 25.32
CA GLY A 194 -8.86 -22.90 25.32
C GLY A 194 -7.87 -22.78 24.15
N THR A 195 -8.23 -21.98 23.15
CA THR A 195 -7.34 -21.58 22.06
C THR A 195 -6.10 -20.88 22.61
N THR A 196 -4.96 -21.56 22.60
CA THR A 196 -3.65 -20.95 22.87
C THR A 196 -2.77 -21.12 21.64
N PHE A 197 -2.31 -20.00 21.08
CA PHE A 197 -1.46 -19.95 19.90
C PHE A 197 0.01 -20.11 20.31
N SER A 198 0.78 -20.94 19.61
CA SER A 198 2.25 -20.96 19.72
C SER A 198 2.89 -21.28 18.37
N LEU A 199 3.95 -20.52 18.04
CA LEU A 199 4.80 -20.70 16.86
C LEU A 199 5.77 -21.85 17.13
N GLY A 200 6.01 -22.71 16.13
CA GLY A 200 6.96 -23.82 16.17
C GLY A 200 7.70 -23.95 14.85
#